data_AF-A0A5B7ETJ2-F1
#
_entry.id   AF-A0A5B7ETJ2-F1
#
_cell.length_a   1.000
_cell.length_b   1.000
_cell.length_c   1.000
_cell.angle_alpha   90.00
_cell.angle_beta   90.00
_cell.angle_gamma   90.00
#
_symmetry.space_group_name_H-M   'P 1'
#
loop_
_entity.id
_entity.type
_entity.pdbx_description
1 polymer ?
#
loop_
_entity_poly.entity_id
_entity_poly.type
_entity_poly.pdbx_seq_one_letter_code
_entity_poly.pdbx_strand_id
1 'polypeptide(L)'
;MVMDPLASRYAFTSRPLHHKKEAMRQVPTEPGYDVTLTLMVPEPHRTKIEWDARAAVTDYLSPVVKQLEKVSKLTVRSQVLYMTGLSVSPQWSEAHRHYALPENQLPLTINAIEAKLGSFVWTRPSLHFVVYIPREKQLPLHIHAADGSPLPSNSFLVPRWGGVMIHNVPSAAPNVSLPRPVTLDSHWIMSTVLTHLHRLLPIPSLGHWSSATERGKRFTKVPVSEGKNQFPFGSFL
;
A
#
# COMPACT_ATOMS: atom_id res chain seq x y z
N MET A 1 -1.49 -16.63 -60.32
CA MET A 1 -1.02 -15.77 -59.21
C MET A 1 -2.17 -14.84 -58.86
N VAL A 2 -3.03 -15.29 -57.93
CA VAL A 2 -4.30 -14.63 -57.60
C VAL A 2 -4.08 -13.87 -56.29
N MET A 3 -4.29 -12.55 -56.33
CA MET A 3 -4.35 -11.70 -55.15
C MET A 3 -5.80 -11.65 -54.65
N ASP A 4 -5.93 -11.78 -53.34
CA ASP A 4 -7.13 -11.95 -52.52
C ASP A 4 -7.86 -10.61 -52.26
N PRO A 5 -9.21 -10.56 -52.30
CA PRO A 5 -9.96 -9.45 -51.76
C PRO A 5 -10.99 -9.89 -50.70
N LEU A 6 -10.60 -10.60 -49.64
CA LEU A 6 -11.50 -10.83 -48.48
C LEU A 6 -10.87 -10.60 -47.08
N ALA A 7 -9.65 -10.08 -46.98
CA ALA A 7 -8.97 -9.88 -45.68
C ALA A 7 -9.15 -8.48 -45.07
N SER A 8 -10.31 -7.83 -45.21
CA SER A 8 -10.53 -6.56 -44.50
C SER A 8 -12.01 -6.33 -44.22
N ARG A 9 -12.48 -6.76 -43.03
CA ARG A 9 -13.61 -6.16 -42.27
C ARG A 9 -14.01 -6.90 -40.98
N TYR A 10 -13.25 -7.89 -40.50
CA TYR A 10 -13.40 -8.38 -39.11
C TYR A 10 -12.53 -7.58 -38.13
N ALA A 11 -12.80 -6.29 -38.00
CA ALA A 11 -12.29 -5.47 -36.92
C ALA A 11 -13.47 -4.81 -36.20
N PHE A 12 -14.20 -5.58 -35.39
CA PHE A 12 -15.28 -5.03 -34.56
C PHE A 12 -15.27 -5.60 -33.13
N THR A 13 -14.54 -4.89 -32.28
CA THR A 13 -14.84 -4.64 -30.85
C THR A 13 -14.71 -5.79 -29.85
N SER A 14 -13.50 -6.01 -29.35
CA SER A 14 -13.24 -6.72 -28.08
C SER A 14 -13.46 -5.84 -26.82
N ARG A 15 -14.03 -4.64 -26.95
CA ARG A 15 -14.14 -3.63 -25.87
C ARG A 15 -15.28 -3.75 -24.84
N PRO A 16 -16.43 -4.44 -25.06
CA PRO A 16 -17.53 -4.37 -24.08
C PRO A 16 -17.31 -5.23 -22.82
N LEU A 17 -16.53 -6.31 -22.90
CA LEU A 17 -16.36 -7.24 -21.77
C LEU A 17 -15.36 -6.73 -20.72
N HIS A 18 -14.35 -5.96 -21.14
CA HIS A 18 -13.32 -5.40 -20.24
C HIS A 18 -13.90 -4.32 -19.33
N HIS A 19 -14.65 -3.37 -19.90
CA HIS A 19 -15.34 -2.31 -19.14
C HIS A 19 -16.30 -2.88 -18.10
N LYS A 20 -17.00 -3.98 -18.39
CA LYS A 20 -17.90 -4.62 -17.44
C LYS A 20 -17.16 -5.24 -16.25
N LYS A 21 -15.97 -5.84 -16.48
CA LYS A 21 -15.13 -6.38 -15.40
C LYS A 21 -14.52 -5.29 -14.52
N GLU A 22 -14.16 -4.15 -15.10
CA GLU A 22 -13.64 -2.99 -14.36
C GLU A 22 -14.73 -2.31 -13.53
N ALA A 23 -15.91 -2.10 -14.11
CA ALA A 23 -17.06 -1.56 -13.39
C ALA A 23 -17.50 -2.45 -12.21
N MET A 24 -17.39 -3.78 -12.33
CA MET A 24 -17.68 -4.72 -11.23
C MET A 24 -16.66 -4.66 -10.07
N ARG A 25 -15.48 -4.07 -10.30
CA ARG A 25 -14.43 -3.92 -9.27
C ARG A 25 -14.50 -2.57 -8.54
N GLN A 26 -15.17 -1.59 -9.14
CA GLN A 26 -15.32 -0.25 -8.61
C GLN A 26 -16.40 -0.19 -7.53
N VAL A 27 -16.24 0.77 -6.62
CA VAL A 27 -17.21 1.10 -5.58
C VAL A 27 -18.35 1.91 -6.22
N PRO A 28 -19.62 1.74 -5.80
CA PRO A 28 -20.72 2.56 -6.31
C PRO A 28 -20.42 4.05 -6.13
N THR A 29 -20.76 4.90 -7.10
CA THR A 29 -20.58 6.35 -7.02
C THR A 29 -21.47 6.93 -5.92
N GLU A 30 -20.86 7.47 -4.87
CA GLU A 30 -21.57 7.96 -3.68
C GLU A 30 -21.08 9.38 -3.33
N PRO A 31 -21.93 10.22 -2.68
CA PRO A 31 -21.58 11.60 -2.33
C PRO A 31 -20.47 11.69 -1.26
N GLY A 32 -20.12 10.58 -0.63
CA GLY A 32 -18.92 10.48 0.18
C GLY A 32 -18.54 9.07 0.59
N TYR A 33 -17.27 8.90 0.91
CA TYR A 33 -16.69 7.65 1.40
C TYR A 33 -15.89 7.90 2.67
N ASP A 34 -15.87 6.91 3.55
CA ASP A 34 -14.95 6.87 4.67
C ASP A 34 -13.76 5.97 4.30
N VAL A 35 -12.54 6.46 4.48
CA VAL A 35 -11.30 5.70 4.25
C VAL A 35 -10.64 5.47 5.59
N THR A 36 -10.40 4.21 5.93
CA THR A 36 -9.73 3.84 7.18
C THR A 36 -8.41 3.16 6.90
N LEU A 37 -7.32 3.78 7.34
CA LEU A 37 -5.99 3.19 7.38
C LEU A 37 -5.82 2.45 8.71
N THR A 38 -5.59 1.13 8.66
CA THR A 38 -5.42 0.30 9.85
C THR A 38 -4.03 -0.31 9.86
N LEU A 39 -3.24 -0.01 10.88
CA LEU A 39 -1.99 -0.72 11.16
C LEU A 39 -2.28 -1.88 12.12
N MET A 40 -2.06 -3.12 11.68
CA MET A 40 -2.28 -4.33 12.49
C MET A 40 -0.95 -4.88 13.00
N VAL A 41 -0.80 -4.90 14.32
CA VAL A 41 0.43 -5.31 15.03
C VAL A 41 0.12 -6.48 15.97
N PRO A 42 0.34 -7.73 15.54
CA PRO A 42 0.03 -8.92 16.35
C PRO A 42 0.89 -9.05 17.61
N GLU A 43 2.15 -8.64 17.55
CA GLU A 43 3.15 -8.87 18.60
C GLU A 43 3.82 -7.54 19.03
N PRO A 44 3.07 -6.60 19.65
CA PRO A 44 3.61 -5.30 20.06
C PRO A 44 4.70 -5.40 21.13
N HIS A 45 4.73 -6.52 21.86
CA HIS A 45 5.77 -6.83 22.84
C HIS A 45 7.12 -7.20 22.20
N ARG A 46 7.13 -7.56 20.90
CA ARG A 46 8.36 -7.86 20.14
C ARG A 46 8.78 -6.68 19.27
N THR A 47 7.82 -6.06 18.60
CA THR A 47 8.09 -5.02 17.62
C THR A 47 7.30 -3.77 17.94
N LYS A 48 8.01 -2.68 18.22
CA LYS A 48 7.44 -1.34 18.39
C LYS A 48 7.44 -0.66 17.04
N ILE A 49 6.27 -0.56 16.43
CA ILE A 49 6.12 0.07 15.12
C ILE A 49 6.09 1.59 15.28
N GLU A 50 6.97 2.27 14.57
CA GLU A 50 7.07 3.73 14.52
C GLU A 50 6.62 4.20 13.14
N TRP A 51 5.38 4.69 13.08
CA TRP A 51 4.77 5.19 11.86
C TRP A 51 3.87 6.38 12.15
N ASP A 52 4.19 7.52 11.54
CA ASP A 52 3.33 8.70 11.59
C ASP A 52 2.29 8.64 10.46
N ALA A 53 1.18 7.95 10.76
CA ALA A 53 0.06 7.84 9.84
C ALA A 53 -0.57 9.22 9.53
N ARG A 54 -0.48 10.19 10.45
CA ARG A 54 -1.05 11.53 10.23
C ARG A 54 -0.24 12.28 9.18
N ALA A 55 1.08 12.32 9.33
CA ALA A 55 1.97 12.90 8.32
C ALA A 55 1.79 12.21 6.97
N ALA A 56 1.73 10.88 6.93
CA ALA A 56 1.50 10.12 5.70
C ALA A 56 0.15 10.48 5.03
N VAL A 57 -0.93 10.64 5.80
CA VAL A 57 -2.23 11.10 5.26
C VAL A 57 -2.14 12.52 4.71
N THR A 58 -1.48 13.42 5.44
CA THR A 58 -1.27 14.81 5.00
C THR A 58 -0.52 14.87 3.67
N ASP A 59 0.61 14.17 3.58
CA ASP A 59 1.51 14.26 2.42
C ASP A 59 0.93 13.56 1.18
N TYR A 60 0.26 12.42 1.35
CA TYR A 60 -0.14 11.58 0.21
C TYR A 60 -1.64 11.62 -0.12
N LEU A 61 -2.53 11.68 0.87
CA LEU A 61 -3.98 11.60 0.63
C LEU A 61 -4.66 12.96 0.56
N SER A 62 -4.17 13.98 1.26
CA SER A 62 -4.79 15.31 1.21
C SER A 62 -4.88 15.90 -0.20
N PRO A 63 -3.88 15.74 -1.09
CA PRO A 63 -4.01 16.18 -2.49
C PRO A 63 -5.16 15.49 -3.22
N VAL A 64 -5.35 14.18 -3.00
CA VAL A 64 -6.42 13.38 -3.61
C VAL A 64 -7.78 13.77 -3.07
N VAL A 65 -7.89 13.93 -1.74
CA VAL A 65 -9.12 14.40 -1.08
C VAL A 65 -9.57 15.74 -1.67
N LYS A 66 -8.64 16.68 -1.85
CA LYS A 66 -8.92 18.01 -2.41
C LYS A 66 -9.36 17.96 -3.88
N GLN A 67 -8.79 17.06 -4.68
CA GLN A 67 -9.20 16.87 -6.06
C GLN A 67 -10.62 16.28 -6.17
N LEU A 68 -10.98 15.38 -5.26
CA LEU A 68 -12.25 14.68 -5.27
C LEU A 68 -13.38 15.43 -4.57
N GLU A 69 -13.07 16.47 -3.79
CA GLU A 69 -14.04 17.23 -3.00
C GLU A 69 -15.28 17.71 -3.80
N LYS A 70 -15.10 18.01 -5.09
CA LYS A 70 -16.19 18.44 -5.99
C LYS A 70 -17.14 17.32 -6.41
N VAL A 71 -16.69 16.06 -6.32
CA VAL A 71 -17.41 14.88 -6.82
C VAL A 71 -17.87 13.99 -5.67
N SER A 72 -17.02 13.80 -4.66
CA SER A 72 -17.30 12.96 -3.49
C SER A 72 -16.46 13.37 -2.29
N LYS A 73 -17.09 13.47 -1.12
CA LYS A 73 -16.39 13.81 0.13
C LYS A 73 -15.66 12.57 0.68
N LEU A 74 -14.34 12.64 0.74
CA LEU A 74 -13.50 11.59 1.31
C LEU A 74 -13.09 11.93 2.75
N THR A 75 -13.55 11.14 3.73
CA THR A 75 -13.13 11.29 5.13
C THR A 75 -12.07 10.26 5.47
N VAL A 76 -10.85 10.68 5.80
CA VAL A 76 -9.75 9.76 6.11
C VAL A 76 -9.58 9.61 7.62
N ARG A 77 -9.47 8.37 8.09
CA ARG A 77 -9.15 8.00 9.47
C ARG A 77 -7.96 7.06 9.50
N SER A 78 -7.23 7.07 10.61
CA SER A 78 -6.17 6.11 10.88
C SER A 78 -6.36 5.48 12.26
N GLN A 79 -5.97 4.22 12.39
CA GLN A 79 -6.04 3.47 13.64
C GLN A 79 -4.94 2.39 13.71
N VAL A 80 -4.67 1.92 14.92
CA VAL A 80 -3.72 0.83 15.19
C VAL A 80 -4.43 -0.26 15.97
N LEU A 81 -4.35 -1.50 15.50
CA LEU A 81 -4.87 -2.68 16.18
C LEU A 81 -3.72 -3.50 16.76
N TYR A 82 -3.60 -3.50 18.07
CA TYR A 82 -2.61 -4.28 18.80
C TYR A 82 -3.13 -5.68 19.12
N MET A 83 -2.20 -6.63 19.28
CA MET A 83 -2.49 -8.02 19.65
C MET A 83 -3.47 -8.72 18.69
N THR A 84 -3.55 -8.20 17.48
CA THR A 84 -4.52 -8.60 16.48
C THR A 84 -3.77 -9.06 15.24
N GLY A 85 -4.09 -10.24 14.72
CA GLY A 85 -3.49 -10.76 13.50
C GLY A 85 -4.50 -11.30 12.51
N LEU A 86 -4.03 -11.62 11.31
CA LEU A 86 -4.83 -12.27 10.28
C LEU A 86 -5.08 -13.73 10.62
N SER A 87 -6.30 -14.20 10.39
CA SER A 87 -6.68 -15.61 10.56
C SER A 87 -6.28 -16.39 9.29
N VAL A 88 -4.97 -16.53 9.06
CA VAL A 88 -4.39 -17.17 7.87
C VAL A 88 -3.39 -18.26 8.25
N SER A 89 -3.21 -19.22 7.33
CA SER A 89 -2.30 -20.36 7.51
C SER A 89 -1.24 -20.41 6.40
N PRO A 90 -0.25 -19.51 6.44
CA PRO A 90 0.81 -19.48 5.44
C PRO A 90 1.68 -20.74 5.52
N GLN A 91 2.21 -21.17 4.38
CA GLN A 91 3.02 -22.38 4.25
C GLN A 91 4.46 -22.01 3.94
N TRP A 92 5.43 -22.72 4.52
CA TRP A 92 6.83 -22.51 4.19
C TRP A 92 7.11 -22.92 2.73
N SER A 93 7.72 -22.03 1.96
CA SER A 93 8.15 -22.29 0.59
C SER A 93 9.67 -22.44 0.54
N GLU A 94 10.15 -23.67 0.38
CA GLU A 94 11.59 -23.96 0.30
C GLU A 94 12.25 -23.26 -0.90
N ALA A 95 11.56 -23.23 -2.05
CA ALA A 95 12.06 -22.63 -3.29
C ALA A 95 12.32 -21.12 -3.14
N HIS A 96 11.52 -20.42 -2.34
CA HIS A 96 11.61 -18.96 -2.18
C HIS A 96 12.16 -18.53 -0.81
N ARG A 97 12.36 -19.47 0.12
CA ARG A 97 12.85 -19.23 1.50
C ARG A 97 12.00 -18.23 2.29
N HIS A 98 10.68 -18.33 2.15
CA HIS A 98 9.72 -17.51 2.88
C HIS A 98 8.41 -18.22 3.17
N TYR A 99 7.60 -17.65 4.04
CA TYR A 99 6.21 -18.07 4.21
C TYR A 99 5.36 -17.56 3.05
N ALA A 100 4.72 -18.48 2.35
CA ALA A 100 3.80 -18.24 1.25
C ALA A 100 2.37 -18.19 1.76
N LEU A 101 1.68 -17.07 1.50
CA LEU A 101 0.27 -16.89 1.76
C LEU A 101 -0.50 -16.89 0.43
N PRO A 102 -1.29 -17.94 0.12
CA PRO A 102 -2.07 -17.98 -1.10
C PRO A 102 -3.08 -16.82 -1.17
N GLU A 103 -3.11 -16.10 -2.30
CA GLU A 103 -4.01 -14.96 -2.50
C GLU A 103 -5.49 -15.33 -2.30
N ASN A 104 -5.90 -16.55 -2.65
CA ASN A 104 -7.29 -17.00 -2.52
C ASN A 104 -7.77 -17.14 -1.06
N GLN A 105 -6.87 -17.24 -0.08
CA GLN A 105 -7.24 -17.26 1.35
C GLN A 105 -7.56 -15.87 1.88
N LEU A 106 -7.06 -14.83 1.21
CA LEU A 106 -7.09 -13.47 1.72
C LEU A 106 -8.50 -12.85 1.72
N PRO A 107 -9.34 -13.00 0.67
CA PRO A 107 -10.73 -12.56 0.72
C PRO A 107 -11.54 -13.21 1.85
N LEU A 108 -11.23 -14.46 2.21
CA LEU A 108 -11.93 -15.17 3.29
C LEU A 108 -11.64 -14.56 4.67
N THR A 109 -10.53 -13.83 4.80
CA THR A 109 -10.14 -13.20 6.07
C THR A 109 -10.86 -11.88 6.31
N ILE A 110 -11.56 -11.33 5.31
CA ILE A 110 -12.22 -10.03 5.42
C ILE A 110 -13.25 -10.01 6.53
N ASN A 111 -14.12 -11.02 6.62
CA ASN A 111 -15.09 -11.13 7.71
C ASN A 111 -14.41 -11.14 9.09
N ALA A 112 -13.26 -11.81 9.20
CA ALA A 112 -12.50 -11.86 10.44
C ALA A 112 -11.85 -10.50 10.77
N ILE A 113 -11.39 -9.77 9.76
CA ILE A 113 -10.84 -8.41 9.92
C ILE A 113 -11.97 -7.45 10.32
N GLU A 114 -13.12 -7.48 9.63
CA GLU A 114 -14.27 -6.61 9.92
C GLU A 114 -14.77 -6.77 11.36
N ALA A 115 -14.86 -8.01 11.84
CA ALA A 115 -15.21 -8.29 13.23
C ALA A 115 -14.24 -7.62 14.23
N LYS A 116 -12.98 -7.40 13.84
CA LYS A 116 -11.94 -6.76 14.66
C LYS A 116 -11.86 -5.25 14.49
N LEU A 117 -12.30 -4.72 13.35
CA LEU A 117 -12.30 -3.27 13.06
C LEU A 117 -13.34 -2.50 13.89
N GLY A 118 -14.22 -3.21 14.59
CA GLY A 118 -15.25 -2.63 15.46
C GLY A 118 -16.43 -2.10 14.66
N SER A 119 -17.62 -2.09 15.29
CA SER A 119 -18.84 -1.56 14.70
C SER A 119 -18.82 -0.02 14.72
N PHE A 120 -17.98 0.60 13.90
CA PHE A 120 -18.28 1.98 13.53
C PHE A 120 -19.53 1.94 12.66
N VAL A 121 -20.61 2.58 13.12
CA VAL A 121 -21.81 2.75 12.31
C VAL A 121 -21.46 3.75 11.21
N TRP A 122 -20.91 3.25 10.10
CA TRP A 122 -20.66 4.06 8.93
C TRP A 122 -21.98 4.29 8.22
N THR A 123 -22.38 5.55 8.08
CA THR A 123 -23.54 5.95 7.28
C THR A 123 -23.21 6.04 5.79
N ARG A 124 -21.94 5.76 5.44
CA ARG A 124 -21.35 5.88 4.10
C ARG A 124 -20.57 4.60 3.78
N PRO A 125 -20.38 4.27 2.50
CA PRO A 125 -19.50 3.17 2.14
C PRO A 125 -18.08 3.43 2.65
N SER A 126 -17.47 2.39 3.20
CA SER A 126 -16.16 2.45 3.82
C SER A 126 -15.12 1.65 3.04
N LEU A 127 -13.94 2.25 2.88
CA LEU A 127 -12.78 1.63 2.26
C LEU A 127 -11.71 1.37 3.33
N HIS A 128 -11.27 0.13 3.42
CA HIS A 128 -10.35 -0.34 4.45
C HIS A 128 -8.98 -0.66 3.84
N PHE A 129 -7.96 0.05 4.30
CA PHE A 129 -6.57 -0.24 3.93
C PHE A 129 -5.82 -0.76 5.15
N VAL A 130 -5.44 -2.03 5.12
CA VAL A 130 -4.81 -2.70 6.26
C VAL A 130 -3.34 -2.94 5.98
N VAL A 131 -2.47 -2.39 6.82
CA VAL A 131 -1.04 -2.71 6.85
C VAL A 131 -0.84 -3.78 7.92
N TYR A 132 -0.54 -5.00 7.50
CA TYR A 132 -0.30 -6.12 8.40
C TYR A 132 1.19 -6.34 8.63
N ILE A 133 1.59 -6.38 9.90
CA ILE A 133 2.92 -6.81 10.32
C ILE A 133 2.86 -8.31 10.66
N PRO A 134 3.57 -9.19 9.94
CA PRO A 134 3.56 -10.62 10.25
C PRO A 134 4.10 -10.93 11.65
N ARG A 135 3.62 -12.05 12.21
CA ARG A 135 4.20 -12.63 13.43
C ARG A 135 5.63 -13.08 13.16
N GLU A 136 6.48 -13.06 14.19
CA GLU A 136 7.89 -13.44 14.09
C GLU A 136 8.08 -14.83 13.49
N LYS A 137 7.23 -15.79 13.89
CA LYS A 137 7.23 -17.17 13.38
C LYS A 137 6.80 -17.32 11.92
N GLN A 138 6.34 -16.25 11.28
CA GLN A 138 5.84 -16.23 9.91
C GLN A 138 6.66 -15.27 9.03
N LEU A 139 7.79 -14.75 9.51
CA LEU A 139 8.65 -13.87 8.74
C LEU A 139 9.68 -14.63 7.90
N PRO A 140 10.01 -14.16 6.69
CA PRO A 140 9.24 -13.18 5.91
C PRO A 140 7.96 -13.81 5.33
N LEU A 141 6.89 -13.02 5.22
CA LEU A 141 5.59 -13.43 4.69
C LEU A 141 5.33 -12.75 3.34
N HIS A 142 5.03 -13.56 2.33
CA HIS A 142 4.73 -13.09 0.98
C HIS A 142 3.41 -13.65 0.46
N ILE A 143 2.61 -12.79 -0.17
CA ILE A 143 1.40 -13.22 -0.89
C ILE A 143 1.83 -13.90 -2.18
N HIS A 144 1.23 -15.06 -2.49
CA HIS A 144 1.48 -15.81 -3.72
C HIS A 144 0.26 -15.78 -4.62
N ALA A 145 0.49 -15.52 -5.90
CA ALA A 145 -0.51 -15.64 -6.93
C ALA A 145 -0.91 -17.11 -7.16
N ALA A 146 -1.96 -17.32 -7.95
CA ALA A 146 -2.46 -18.66 -8.26
C ALA A 146 -1.44 -19.56 -8.99
N ASP A 147 -0.44 -18.96 -9.65
CA ASP A 147 0.66 -19.68 -10.31
C ASP A 147 1.81 -20.05 -9.35
N GLY A 148 1.71 -19.71 -8.07
CA GLY A 148 2.72 -19.99 -7.04
C GLY A 148 3.88 -18.98 -7.02
N SER A 149 3.82 -17.92 -7.82
CA SER A 149 4.81 -16.83 -7.78
C SER A 149 4.48 -15.81 -6.69
N PRO A 150 5.49 -15.20 -6.04
CA PRO A 150 5.25 -14.14 -5.07
C PRO A 150 4.79 -12.84 -5.75
N LEU A 151 3.79 -12.17 -5.15
CA LEU A 151 3.31 -10.88 -5.63
C LEU A 151 4.36 -9.78 -5.37
N PRO A 152 4.78 -9.02 -6.40
CA PRO A 152 5.79 -7.97 -6.23
C PRO A 152 5.39 -6.86 -5.25
N SER A 153 4.10 -6.52 -5.17
CA SER A 153 3.59 -5.48 -4.28
C SER A 153 3.38 -5.96 -2.84
N ASN A 154 3.48 -7.27 -2.59
CA ASN A 154 3.09 -7.92 -1.33
C ASN A 154 1.74 -7.40 -0.76
N SER A 155 0.80 -7.10 -1.66
CA SER A 155 -0.50 -6.53 -1.36
C SER A 155 -1.55 -7.13 -2.26
N PHE A 156 -2.81 -7.11 -1.81
CA PHE A 156 -3.96 -7.48 -2.65
C PHE A 156 -5.10 -6.49 -2.46
N LEU A 157 -5.93 -6.40 -3.50
CA LEU A 157 -7.09 -5.53 -3.56
C LEU A 157 -8.35 -6.37 -3.41
N VAL A 158 -9.25 -5.96 -2.53
CA VAL A 158 -10.59 -6.54 -2.40
C VAL A 158 -11.60 -5.59 -3.03
N PRO A 159 -12.27 -6.01 -4.13
CA PRO A 159 -13.30 -5.21 -4.78
C PRO A 159 -14.31 -4.67 -3.77
N ARG A 160 -14.62 -3.38 -3.88
CA ARG A 160 -15.61 -2.67 -3.05
C ARG A 160 -15.32 -2.59 -1.55
N TRP A 161 -14.22 -3.16 -1.07
CA TRP A 161 -13.85 -3.16 0.34
C TRP A 161 -12.59 -2.35 0.62
N GLY A 162 -11.54 -2.50 -0.20
CA GLY A 162 -10.25 -1.88 0.10
C GLY A 162 -9.08 -2.76 -0.27
N GLY A 163 -8.03 -2.77 0.53
CA GLY A 163 -6.89 -3.64 0.30
C GLY A 163 -6.08 -3.93 1.55
N VAL A 164 -5.28 -4.98 1.49
CA VAL A 164 -4.39 -5.36 2.58
C VAL A 164 -2.99 -5.48 2.03
N MET A 165 -2.02 -5.03 2.81
CA MET A 165 -0.61 -5.01 2.47
C MET A 165 0.17 -5.70 3.59
N ILE A 166 1.13 -6.53 3.22
CA ILE A 166 1.99 -7.22 4.17
C ILE A 166 3.34 -6.50 4.20
N HIS A 167 3.65 -5.86 5.32
CA HIS A 167 4.92 -5.19 5.53
C HIS A 167 5.83 -6.08 6.38
N ASN A 168 6.79 -6.73 5.74
CA ASN A 168 7.80 -7.51 6.44
C ASN A 168 8.70 -6.58 7.26
N VAL A 169 9.04 -7.02 8.47
CA VAL A 169 10.01 -6.34 9.33
C VAL A 169 11.24 -7.24 9.48
N PRO A 170 12.44 -6.69 9.69
CA PRO A 170 13.64 -7.53 9.83
C PRO A 170 13.46 -8.52 10.99
N SER A 171 13.91 -9.77 10.86
CA SER A 171 13.87 -10.70 12.00
C SER A 171 14.70 -10.17 13.17
N ALA A 172 14.29 -10.46 14.40
CA ALA A 172 15.08 -10.09 15.57
C ALA A 172 16.34 -10.95 15.62
N ALA A 173 17.50 -10.33 15.88
CA ALA A 173 18.70 -11.08 16.21
C ALA A 173 18.54 -11.70 17.61
N PRO A 174 19.14 -12.88 17.88
CA PRO A 174 19.17 -13.41 19.23
C PRO A 174 19.86 -12.40 20.16
N ASN A 175 19.28 -12.18 21.34
CA ASN A 175 19.76 -11.27 22.42
C ASN A 175 19.52 -9.76 22.25
N VAL A 176 18.53 -9.35 21.46
CA VAL A 176 18.12 -7.94 21.38
C VAL A 176 17.06 -7.62 22.45
N SER A 177 17.17 -6.44 23.07
CA SER A 177 16.14 -5.91 23.98
C SER A 177 14.83 -5.65 23.23
N LEU A 178 13.73 -6.19 23.75
CA LEU A 178 12.39 -6.01 23.19
C LEU A 178 11.59 -4.95 23.97
N PRO A 179 10.63 -4.24 23.34
CA PRO A 179 10.28 -4.32 21.92
C PRO A 179 11.25 -3.51 21.04
N ARG A 180 11.60 -4.05 19.86
CA ARG A 180 12.52 -3.38 18.94
C ARG A 180 11.77 -2.30 18.15
N PRO A 181 12.29 -1.05 18.08
CA PRO A 181 11.72 -0.03 17.20
C PRO A 181 11.90 -0.42 15.73
N VAL A 182 10.84 -0.27 14.95
CA VAL A 182 10.85 -0.46 13.49
C VAL A 182 10.08 0.66 12.84
N THR A 183 10.76 1.43 12.00
CA THR A 183 10.13 2.46 11.17
C THR A 183 9.52 1.83 9.92
N LEU A 184 8.27 2.19 9.60
CA LEU A 184 7.63 1.74 8.36
C LEU A 184 7.96 2.64 7.18
N ASP A 185 8.04 2.05 5.99
CA ASP A 185 8.16 2.80 4.74
C ASP A 185 6.81 3.42 4.35
N SER A 186 6.63 4.69 4.72
CA SER A 186 5.42 5.44 4.40
C SER A 186 5.23 5.63 2.90
N HIS A 187 6.30 5.76 2.12
CA HIS A 187 6.20 5.93 0.68
C HIS A 187 5.65 4.66 0.02
N TRP A 188 6.18 3.49 0.40
CA TRP A 188 5.68 2.21 -0.11
C TRP A 188 4.22 1.95 0.31
N ILE A 189 3.89 2.20 1.58
CA ILE A 189 2.51 2.05 2.10
C ILE A 189 1.56 2.95 1.31
N MET A 190 1.83 4.26 1.26
CA MET A 190 0.90 5.21 0.68
C MET A 190 0.80 5.09 -0.84
N SER A 191 1.89 4.75 -1.54
CA SER A 191 1.85 4.45 -2.98
C SER A 191 0.93 3.27 -3.29
N THR A 192 0.96 2.24 -2.43
CA THR A 192 0.08 1.08 -2.57
C THR A 192 -1.37 1.43 -2.24
N VAL A 193 -1.62 2.23 -1.20
CA VAL A 193 -2.96 2.75 -0.87
C VAL A 193 -3.53 3.55 -2.05
N LEU A 194 -2.77 4.50 -2.60
CA LEU A 194 -3.19 5.32 -3.74
C LEU A 194 -3.49 4.47 -4.96
N THR A 195 -2.66 3.47 -5.25
CA THR A 195 -2.87 2.53 -6.35
C THR A 195 -4.18 1.75 -6.18
N HIS A 196 -4.45 1.25 -4.98
CA HIS A 196 -5.70 0.55 -4.70
C HIS A 196 -6.91 1.49 -4.73
N LEU A 197 -6.80 2.69 -4.15
CA LEU A 197 -7.85 3.70 -4.13
C LEU A 197 -8.25 4.11 -5.55
N HIS A 198 -7.29 4.36 -6.43
CA HIS A 198 -7.55 4.67 -7.84
C HIS A 198 -8.24 3.53 -8.59
N ARG A 199 -7.98 2.27 -8.24
CA ARG A 199 -8.66 1.12 -8.85
C ARG A 199 -10.09 0.92 -8.34
N LEU A 200 -10.35 1.32 -7.09
CA LEU A 200 -11.64 1.18 -6.45
C LEU A 200 -12.61 2.32 -6.78
N LEU A 201 -12.11 3.55 -6.91
CA LEU A 201 -12.97 4.69 -7.19
C LEU A 201 -13.29 4.77 -8.69
N PRO A 202 -14.58 4.96 -9.06
CA PRO A 202 -15.00 5.16 -10.45
C PRO A 202 -14.70 6.58 -10.91
N ILE A 203 -13.43 7.02 -10.82
CA ILE A 203 -13.02 8.36 -11.26
C ILE A 203 -12.58 8.25 -12.73
N PRO A 204 -13.12 9.08 -13.65
CA PRO A 204 -12.54 9.21 -14.98
C PRO A 204 -11.08 9.59 -14.81
N SER A 205 -10.16 8.82 -15.39
CA SER A 205 -8.71 9.00 -15.25
C SER A 205 -8.34 10.48 -15.26
N LEU A 206 -8.02 11.04 -14.08
CA LEU A 206 -7.42 12.37 -13.98
C LEU A 206 -6.13 12.26 -14.78
N GLY A 207 -6.01 13.07 -15.84
CA GLY A 207 -4.93 12.95 -16.82
C GLY A 207 -3.56 12.87 -16.14
N HIS A 208 -2.75 11.92 -16.65
CA HIS A 208 -1.29 11.82 -16.50
C HIS A 208 -0.71 12.46 -15.22
N TRP A 209 -0.54 11.63 -14.18
CA TRP A 209 0.43 11.88 -13.12
C TRP A 209 1.85 11.96 -13.75
N SER A 210 2.28 13.15 -14.15
CA SER A 210 3.67 13.41 -14.57
C SER A 210 4.44 13.92 -13.36
N SER A 211 5.19 13.02 -12.74
CA SER A 211 6.50 13.27 -12.10
C SER A 211 6.80 14.72 -11.66
N ALA A 212 6.10 15.21 -10.64
CA ALA A 212 6.58 16.31 -9.82
C ALA A 212 7.68 15.82 -8.87
N THR A 213 8.80 15.35 -9.44
CA THR A 213 10.02 15.03 -8.69
C THR A 213 11.29 15.49 -9.43
N GLU A 214 11.16 16.09 -10.62
CA GLU A 214 12.28 16.69 -11.35
C GLU A 214 12.20 18.23 -11.39
N ARG A 215 12.10 18.87 -10.24
CA ARG A 215 12.44 20.30 -10.08
C ARG A 215 13.02 20.54 -8.69
N GLY A 216 14.24 20.07 -8.49
CA GLY A 216 14.97 20.28 -7.24
C GLY A 216 16.47 19.97 -7.27
N LYS A 217 17.06 19.61 -8.41
CA LYS A 217 18.52 19.41 -8.53
C LYS A 217 19.05 19.94 -9.86
N ARG A 218 19.12 21.26 -9.99
CA ARG A 218 19.99 21.92 -10.96
C ARG A 218 20.64 23.13 -10.29
N PHE A 219 21.98 23.12 -10.33
CA PHE A 219 22.96 24.14 -9.91
C PHE A 219 23.21 24.22 -8.39
N THR A 220 24.43 24.18 -7.87
CA THR A 220 25.75 24.59 -8.40
C THR A 220 26.90 23.70 -7.90
N LYS A 221 27.86 23.42 -8.78
CA LYS A 221 29.23 23.00 -8.43
C LYS A 221 29.90 24.16 -7.67
N VAL A 222 30.45 23.89 -6.50
CA VAL A 222 31.45 24.75 -5.85
C VAL A 222 32.82 24.11 -6.12
N PRO A 223 33.83 24.84 -6.61
CA PRO A 223 35.13 24.27 -6.88
C PRO A 223 35.88 24.00 -5.57
N VAL A 224 36.56 22.85 -5.53
CA VAL A 224 37.54 22.47 -4.51
C VAL A 224 38.79 23.33 -4.69
N SER A 225 39.19 24.07 -3.66
CA SER A 225 40.55 24.59 -3.51
C SER A 225 41.22 23.89 -2.33
N GLU A 226 42.23 23.09 -2.65
CA GLU A 226 43.21 22.53 -1.72
C GLU A 226 44.11 23.65 -1.15
N GLY A 227 44.44 23.58 0.15
CA GLY A 227 45.70 24.15 0.64
C GLY A 227 45.74 24.77 2.05
N LYS A 228 46.26 23.97 3.00
CA LYS A 228 47.19 24.31 4.10
C LYS A 228 46.65 24.77 5.48
N ASN A 229 46.83 23.85 6.45
CA ASN A 229 47.40 23.99 7.79
C ASN A 229 47.34 25.35 8.53
N GLN A 230 46.64 25.39 9.68
CA GLN A 230 47.25 25.55 11.02
C GLN A 230 46.16 25.63 12.13
N PHE A 231 46.27 24.76 13.14
CA PHE A 231 45.77 25.00 14.52
C PHE A 231 46.80 25.90 15.26
N PRO A 232 46.59 26.42 16.52
CA PRO A 232 45.55 26.08 17.52
C PRO A 232 45.02 27.26 18.42
N PHE A 233 44.12 26.88 19.35
CA PHE A 233 43.79 27.46 20.67
C PHE A 233 42.99 28.78 20.82
N GLY A 234 42.01 28.73 21.73
CA GLY A 234 41.45 29.91 22.39
C GLY A 234 40.06 29.70 23.00
N SER A 235 40.00 29.13 24.22
CA SER A 235 38.86 29.22 25.14
C SER A 235 38.48 30.69 25.40
N PHE A 236 37.21 31.01 25.66
CA PHE A 236 36.77 31.91 26.76
C PHE A 236 35.22 31.94 26.83
N LEU A 237 34.73 31.63 28.04
CA LEU A 237 33.46 32.01 28.71
C LEU A 237 32.15 31.96 27.94
#